data_AF-A0A1F8VNF4-F1
#
_entry.id   AF-A0A1F8VNF4-F1
#
_cell.length_a   1.000
_cell.length_b   1.000
_cell.length_c   1.000
_cell.angle_alpha   90.00
_cell.angle_beta   90.00
_cell.angle_gamma   90.00
#
_symmetry.space_group_name_H-M   'P 1'
#
loop_
_entity.id
_entity.type
_entity.pdbx_description
1 polymer ?
#
loop_
_entity_poly.entity_id
_entity_poly.type
_entity_poly.pdbx_seq_one_letter_code
_entity_poly.pdbx_strand_id
1 'polypeptide(L)'
;MAKALVSLYVIAVLALLATAVAIWRLQCESFGCMGVGVAWFAWAIAFCVVFVLGLFARNKATLVAAFAPVCNAAWWLQLLLGVALVAAWVVKRVM
;
A
#
# COMPACT_ATOMS: atom_id res chain seq x y z
N MET A 1 -15.11 -10.09 15.15
CA MET A 1 -13.81 -9.38 15.19
C MET A 1 -12.98 -9.61 13.93
N ALA A 2 -12.68 -10.85 13.52
CA ALA A 2 -11.86 -11.11 12.32
C ALA A 2 -12.42 -10.50 11.01
N LYS A 3 -13.74 -10.59 10.77
CA LYS A 3 -14.37 -9.95 9.59
C LYS A 3 -14.15 -8.44 9.51
N ALA A 4 -14.30 -7.73 10.63
CA ALA A 4 -14.08 -6.29 10.70
C ALA A 4 -12.60 -5.92 10.43
N LEU A 5 -11.67 -6.72 10.94
CA LEU A 5 -10.24 -6.54 10.68
C LEU A 5 -9.91 -6.70 9.20
N VAL A 6 -10.47 -7.73 8.55
CA VAL A 6 -10.28 -8.00 7.12
C VAL A 6 -10.91 -6.91 6.27
N SER A 7 -12.13 -6.45 6.58
CA SER A 7 -12.76 -5.35 5.84
C SER A 7 -11.98 -4.05 5.99
N LEU A 8 -11.49 -3.74 7.19
CA LEU A 8 -10.71 -2.53 7.43
C LEU A 8 -9.37 -2.57 6.67
N TYR A 9 -8.73 -3.75 6.61
CA TYR A 9 -7.54 -3.97 5.80
C TYR A 9 -7.80 -3.73 4.32
N VAL A 10 -8.86 -4.33 3.75
CA VAL A 10 -9.22 -4.14 2.33
C VAL A 10 -9.47 -2.66 2.01
N ILE A 11 -10.19 -1.95 2.89
CA ILE A 11 -10.43 -0.51 2.74
C ILE A 11 -9.10 0.27 2.77
N ALA A 12 -8.20 -0.06 3.70
CA ALA A 12 -6.89 0.58 3.79
C ALA A 12 -6.03 0.35 2.54
N VAL A 13 -6.06 -0.85 1.94
CA VAL A 13 -5.37 -1.13 0.67
C VAL A 13 -5.95 -0.31 -0.48
N LEU A 14 -7.28 -0.20 -0.57
CA LEU A 14 -7.94 0.63 -1.58
C LEU A 14 -7.60 2.12 -1.40
N ALA A 15 -7.54 2.61 -0.17
CA ALA A 15 -7.13 3.98 0.14
C ALA A 15 -5.66 4.24 -0.24
N LEU A 16 -4.76 3.28 -0.01
CA LEU A 16 -3.36 3.37 -0.45
C LEU A 16 -3.25 3.44 -1.97
N LEU A 17 -4.04 2.65 -2.71
CA LEU A 17 -4.07 2.72 -4.17
C LEU A 17 -4.59 4.08 -4.67
N ALA A 18 -5.70 4.56 -4.11
CA ALA A 18 -6.28 5.84 -4.48
C ALA A 18 -5.32 7.01 -4.21
N THR A 19 -4.64 7.01 -3.06
CA THR A 19 -3.65 8.03 -2.70
C THR A 19 -2.40 7.94 -3.58
N ALA A 20 -1.91 6.75 -3.92
CA ALA A 20 -0.79 6.59 -4.85
C ALA A 20 -1.11 7.22 -6.23
N VAL A 21 -2.31 6.98 -6.75
CA VAL A 21 -2.77 7.55 -8.03
C VAL A 21 -2.92 9.07 -7.93
N ALA A 22 -3.45 9.58 -6.81
CA ALA A 22 -3.56 11.01 -6.58
C ALA A 22 -2.18 11.70 -6.52
N ILE A 23 -1.22 11.12 -5.79
CA ILE A 23 0.15 11.63 -5.71
C ILE A 23 0.82 11.58 -7.09
N TRP A 24 0.56 10.56 -7.89
CA TRP A 24 1.08 10.45 -9.26
C TRP A 24 0.55 11.53 -10.21
N ARG A 25 -0.66 12.04 -9.96
CA ARG A 25 -1.28 13.11 -10.75
C ARG A 25 -0.89 14.52 -10.30
N LEU A 26 -0.20 14.66 -9.17
CA LEU A 26 0.30 15.97 -8.72
C LEU A 26 1.33 16.48 -9.74
N GLN A 27 1.06 17.65 -10.32
CA GLN A 27 2.02 18.35 -11.15
C GLN A 27 2.91 19.24 -10.29
N CYS A 28 4.19 19.31 -10.64
CA CYS A 28 5.14 20.14 -9.93
C CYS A 28 4.96 21.62 -10.31
N GLU A 29 4.11 22.34 -9.59
CA GLU A 29 4.14 23.81 -9.63
C GLU A 29 5.08 24.33 -8.53
N SER A 30 6.23 24.89 -8.95
CA SER A 30 7.21 25.58 -8.10
C SER A 30 7.69 24.78 -6.86
N PHE A 31 7.20 25.09 -5.65
CA PHE A 31 7.53 24.36 -4.41
C PHE A 31 6.87 22.97 -4.30
N GLY A 32 5.91 22.65 -5.17
CA GLY A 32 5.15 21.40 -5.17
C GLY A 32 6.01 20.15 -5.40
N CYS A 33 7.17 20.27 -6.05
CA CYS A 33 8.04 19.13 -6.32
C CYS A 33 8.69 18.56 -5.05
N MET A 34 8.98 19.38 -4.03
CA MET A 34 9.36 18.88 -2.70
C MET A 34 8.17 18.23 -1.99
N GLY A 35 6.95 18.78 -2.14
CA GLY A 35 5.73 18.23 -1.59
C GLY A 35 5.38 16.83 -2.11
N VAL A 36 5.66 16.56 -3.39
CA VAL A 36 5.52 15.22 -3.99
C VAL A 36 6.44 14.21 -3.29
N GLY A 37 7.68 14.59 -2.98
CA GLY A 37 8.61 13.74 -2.24
C GLY A 37 8.12 13.40 -0.83
N VAL A 38 7.63 14.41 -0.09
CA VAL A 38 7.06 14.22 1.25
C VAL A 38 5.78 13.36 1.21
N ALA A 39 4.93 13.54 0.21
CA ALA A 39 3.73 12.74 0.03
C ALA A 39 4.06 11.26 -0.23
N TRP A 40 5.06 10.97 -1.09
CA TRP A 40 5.55 9.61 -1.29
C TRP A 40 6.19 9.02 -0.03
N PHE A 41 6.87 9.83 0.78
CA PHE A 41 7.47 9.38 2.04
C PHE A 41 6.40 9.00 3.08
N ALA A 42 5.39 9.86 3.25
CA ALA A 42 4.25 9.58 4.12
C ALA A 42 3.46 8.35 3.63
N TRP A 43 3.27 8.23 2.31
CA TRP A 43 2.64 7.07 1.71
C TRP A 43 3.42 5.78 1.96
N ALA A 44 4.75 5.80 1.87
CA ALA A 44 5.60 4.64 2.16
C ALA A 44 5.51 4.19 3.63
N ILE A 45 5.46 5.14 4.58
CA ILE A 45 5.25 4.82 6.00
C ILE A 45 3.87 4.18 6.20
N ALA A 46 2.82 4.79 5.65
CA ALA A 46 1.45 4.26 5.73
C ALA A 46 1.36 2.86 5.10
N PHE A 47 2.02 2.65 3.97
CA PHE A 47 2.12 1.35 3.30
C PHE A 47 2.76 0.30 4.23
N CYS A 48 3.86 0.63 4.90
CA CYS A 48 4.51 -0.29 5.84
C CYS A 48 3.59 -0.64 7.02
N VAL A 49 2.91 0.35 7.61
CA VAL A 49 1.96 0.12 8.71
C VAL A 49 0.82 -0.79 8.28
N VAL A 50 0.21 -0.52 7.12
CA VAL A 50 -0.88 -1.36 6.58
C VAL A 50 -0.38 -2.76 6.23
N PHE A 51 0.85 -2.89 5.74
CA PHE A 51 1.46 -4.19 5.43
C PHE A 51 1.66 -5.05 6.69
N VAL A 52 2.14 -4.45 7.78
CA VAL A 52 2.26 -5.12 9.09
C VAL A 52 0.88 -5.50 9.64
N LEU A 53 -0.11 -4.61 9.51
CA LEU A 53 -1.50 -4.93 9.86
C LEU A 53 -2.06 -6.09 9.02
N GLY A 54 -1.70 -6.17 7.73
CA GLY A 54 -2.03 -7.28 6.84
C GLY A 54 -1.41 -8.61 7.28
N LEU A 55 -0.17 -8.60 7.76
CA LEU A 55 0.48 -9.78 8.37
C LEU A 55 -0.26 -10.25 9.62
N PHE A 56 -0.62 -9.32 10.52
CA PHE A 56 -1.42 -9.63 11.71
C PHE A 56 -2.81 -10.16 11.33
N ALA A 57 -3.47 -9.54 10.34
CA ALA A 57 -4.76 -9.99 9.83
C ALA A 57 -4.67 -11.38 9.22
N ARG A 58 -3.62 -11.68 8.44
CA ARG A 58 -3.36 -13.00 7.85
C ARG A 58 -3.15 -14.07 8.92
N ASN A 59 -2.40 -13.75 9.98
CA ASN A 59 -2.14 -14.68 11.08
C ASN A 59 -3.41 -14.97 11.91
N LYS A 60 -4.38 -14.04 11.92
CA LYS A 60 -5.70 -14.22 12.53
C LYS A 60 -6.72 -14.84 11.56
N ALA A 61 -6.56 -14.67 10.25
CA ALA A 61 -7.45 -15.17 9.21
C ALA A 61 -7.34 -16.68 8.97
N THR A 62 -6.26 -17.33 9.44
CA THR A 62 -6.17 -18.80 9.53
C THR A 62 -7.30 -19.42 10.36
N LEU A 63 -7.94 -18.65 11.25
CA LEU A 63 -9.13 -19.06 12.01
C LEU A 63 -10.43 -18.99 11.19
N VAL A 64 -10.43 -18.41 9.97
CA VAL A 64 -11.63 -18.25 9.11
C VAL A 64 -11.27 -18.66 7.68
N ALA A 65 -11.45 -19.95 7.36
CA ALA A 65 -10.99 -20.60 6.13
C ALA A 65 -11.37 -19.90 4.81
N ALA A 66 -12.54 -19.23 4.76
CA ALA A 66 -13.03 -18.59 3.54
C ALA A 66 -12.28 -17.29 3.16
N PHE A 67 -11.63 -16.60 4.10
CA PHE A 67 -10.96 -15.31 3.86
C PHE A 67 -9.44 -15.40 3.76
N ALA A 68 -8.86 -16.56 4.11
CA ALA A 68 -7.44 -16.82 4.00
C ALA A 68 -6.85 -16.61 2.59
N PRO A 69 -7.46 -17.08 1.47
CA PRO A 69 -6.88 -16.88 0.15
C PRO A 69 -6.92 -15.42 -0.32
N VAL A 70 -8.01 -14.70 -0.02
CA VAL A 70 -8.18 -13.28 -0.39
C VAL A 70 -7.19 -12.39 0.36
N CYS A 71 -7.00 -12.65 1.65
CA CYS A 71 -6.05 -11.89 2.47
C CYS A 71 -4.60 -12.13 2.01
N ASN A 72 -4.29 -13.37 1.61
CA ASN A 72 -2.97 -13.74 1.10
C ASN A 72 -2.71 -13.12 -0.29
N ALA A 73 -3.71 -13.13 -1.18
CA ALA A 73 -3.63 -12.48 -2.50
C ALA A 73 -3.45 -10.96 -2.37
N ALA A 74 -4.22 -10.29 -1.49
CA ALA A 74 -4.07 -8.86 -1.23
C ALA A 74 -2.69 -8.51 -0.69
N TRP A 75 -2.13 -9.35 0.19
CA TRP A 75 -0.78 -9.16 0.71
C TRP A 75 0.31 -9.31 -0.35
N TRP A 76 0.22 -10.35 -1.20
CA TRP A 76 1.14 -10.51 -2.34
C TRP A 76 1.02 -9.38 -3.35
N LEU A 77 -0.20 -8.92 -3.64
CA LEU A 77 -0.45 -7.78 -4.51
C LEU A 77 0.22 -6.52 -3.94
N GLN A 78 0.08 -6.28 -2.64
CA GLN A 78 0.70 -5.14 -1.96
C GLN A 78 2.23 -5.23 -2.05
N LEU A 79 2.82 -6.42 -1.83
CA LEU A 79 4.25 -6.66 -1.96
C LEU A 79 4.76 -6.40 -3.39
N LEU A 80 4.07 -6.95 -4.40
CA LEU A 80 4.39 -6.71 -5.81
C LEU A 80 4.28 -5.24 -6.19
N LEU A 81 3.25 -4.53 -5.72
CA LEU A 81 3.10 -3.09 -5.90
C LEU A 81 4.25 -2.31 -5.28
N GLY A 82 4.65 -2.64 -4.04
CA GLY A 82 5.80 -2.02 -3.38
C GLY A 82 7.11 -2.24 -4.16
N VAL A 83 7.37 -3.47 -4.60
CA VAL A 83 8.56 -3.82 -5.40
C VAL A 83 8.53 -3.11 -6.76
N ALA A 84 7.40 -3.10 -7.45
CA ALA A 84 7.25 -2.41 -8.72
C ALA A 84 7.46 -0.89 -8.58
N LEU A 85 6.98 -0.30 -7.48
CA LEU A 85 7.14 1.14 -7.22
C LEU A 85 8.60 1.49 -6.90
N VAL A 86 9.30 0.66 -6.12
CA VAL A 86 10.74 0.79 -5.88
C VAL A 86 11.53 0.62 -7.17
N ALA A 87 11.22 -0.39 -7.97
CA ALA A 87 11.86 -0.63 -9.26
C ALA A 87 11.64 0.55 -10.21
N ALA A 88 10.42 1.08 -10.31
CA ALA A 88 10.12 2.26 -11.09
C ALA A 88 10.94 3.47 -10.63
N TRP A 89 11.09 3.68 -9.31
CA TRP A 89 11.91 4.74 -8.74
C TRP A 89 13.40 4.58 -9.05
N VAL A 90 13.94 3.36 -8.98
CA VAL A 90 15.34 3.08 -9.34
C VAL A 90 15.56 3.34 -10.82
N VAL A 91 14.69 2.83 -11.69
CA VAL A 91 14.78 3.07 -13.14
C VAL A 91 14.68 4.55 -13.46
N LYS A 92 13.74 5.29 -12.86
CA LYS A 92 13.60 6.74 -13.06
C LYS A 92 14.74 7.58 -12.48
N ARG A 93 15.49 7.07 -11.50
CA ARG A 93 16.69 7.74 -10.94
C ARG A 93 17.95 7.44 -11.73
N VAL A 94 17.97 6.32 -12.46
CA VAL A 94 19.13 5.86 -13.25
C VAL A 94 19.09 6.43 -14.68
N MET A 95 17.90 6.76 -15.20
CA MET A 95 17.72 7.57 -16.42
C MET A 95 17.80 9.06 -16.12
#